data_AF-A0AA40JDA8-F1
#
_entry.id   AF-A0AA40JDA8-F1
#
_cell.length_a   1.000
_cell.length_b   1.000
_cell.length_c   1.000
_cell.angle_alpha   90.00
_cell.angle_beta   90.00
_cell.angle_gamma   90.00
#
_symmetry.space_group_name_H-M   'P 1'
#
loop_
_entity.id
_entity.type
_entity.pdbx_description
1 polymer ?
#
loop_
_entity_poly.entity_id
_entity_poly.type
_entity_poly.pdbx_seq_one_letter_code
_entity_poly.pdbx_strand_id
1 'polypeptide(L)'
;MKDLKDVADRICELKGENMALLAVVDALLRSMSKDQLNRFITEHTQALEVARVTLLNSERAGDGVLSSFERYSEGFSNLAQSIR
;
A
#
# COMPACT_ATOMS: atom_id res chain seq x y z
N MET A 1 6.19 21.59 -22.38
CA MET A 1 7.13 21.73 -21.25
C MET A 1 6.43 22.04 -19.93
N LYS A 2 5.36 22.86 -19.91
CA LYS A 2 4.55 23.10 -18.70
C LYS A 2 3.91 21.83 -18.14
N ASP A 3 3.34 21.00 -19.02
CA ASP A 3 2.67 19.75 -18.64
C ASP A 3 3.58 18.72 -17.96
N LEU A 4 4.85 18.62 -18.40
CA LEU A 4 5.81 17.70 -17.80
C LEU A 4 6.22 18.13 -16.39
N LYS A 5 6.31 19.44 -16.15
CA LYS A 5 6.57 19.99 -14.82
C LYS A 5 5.38 19.77 -13.89
N ASP A 6 4.17 20.04 -14.36
CA ASP A 6 2.95 19.86 -13.57
C ASP A 6 2.75 18.36 -13.21
N VAL A 7 3.06 17.44 -14.14
CA VAL A 7 3.07 16.00 -13.86
C VAL A 7 4.14 15.63 -12.82
N ALA A 8 5.35 16.19 -12.92
CA ALA A 8 6.42 15.93 -11.96
C ALA A 8 6.06 16.43 -10.55
N ASP A 9 5.48 17.62 -10.45
CA ASP A 9 5.02 18.20 -9.19
C ASP A 9 3.90 17.33 -8.58
N ARG A 10 2.95 16.86 -9.40
CA ARG A 10 1.89 15.94 -8.94
C ARG A 10 2.44 14.59 -8.47
N ILE A 11 3.48 14.07 -9.13
CA ILE A 11 4.16 12.85 -8.69
C ILE A 11 4.83 13.07 -7.33
N CYS A 12 5.45 14.24 -7.10
CA CYS A 12 6.06 14.58 -5.81
C CYS A 12 5.01 14.66 -4.70
N GLU A 13 3.86 15.29 -4.96
CA GLU A 13 2.73 15.33 -4.01
C GLU A 13 2.25 13.92 -3.64
N LEU A 14 1.96 13.07 -4.64
CA LEU A 14 1.51 11.70 -4.42
C LEU A 14 2.55 10.85 -3.66
N LYS A 15 3.84 11.07 -3.92
CA LYS A 15 4.91 10.42 -3.15
C LYS A 15 4.90 10.88 -1.69
N GLY A 16 4.73 12.17 -1.44
CA GLY A 16 4.63 12.73 -0.09
C GLY A 16 3.45 12.14 0.68
N GLU A 17 2.27 12.11 0.06
CA GLU A 17 1.07 11.49 0.64
C GLU A 17 1.30 10.01 0.98
N ASN A 18 1.89 9.23 0.06
CA ASN A 18 2.21 7.83 0.30
C ASN A 18 3.20 7.62 1.45
N MET A 19 4.22 8.48 1.56
CA MET A 19 5.20 8.41 2.65
C MET A 19 4.55 8.74 4.01
N ALA A 20 3.64 9.71 4.04
CA ALA A 20 2.88 10.04 5.25
C ALA A 20 1.98 8.88 5.69
N LEU A 21 1.28 8.24 4.73
CA LEU A 21 0.48 7.04 5.01
C LEU A 21 1.33 5.89 5.56
N LEU A 22 2.51 5.64 4.97
CA LEU A 22 3.44 4.61 5.46
C LEU A 22 3.87 4.88 6.91
N ALA A 23 4.18 6.14 7.25
CA ALA A 23 4.55 6.51 8.61
C ALA A 23 3.41 6.28 9.61
N VAL A 24 2.17 6.62 9.23
CA VAL A 24 0.98 6.35 10.06
C VAL A 24 0.77 4.85 10.25
N VAL A 25 0.91 4.05 9.19
CA VAL A 25 0.75 2.59 9.26
C VAL A 25 1.82 1.97 10.18
N ASP A 26 3.09 2.37 10.06
CA ASP A 26 4.15 1.89 10.96
C ASP A 26 3.84 2.22 12.43
N ALA A 27 3.45 3.46 12.71
CA ALA A 27 3.07 3.87 14.07
C ALA A 27 1.88 3.06 14.62
N LEU A 28 0.84 2.84 13.80
CA LEU A 28 -0.32 2.03 14.16
C LEU A 28 0.07 0.59 14.48
N LEU A 29 0.84 -0.06 13.61
CA LEU A 29 1.26 -1.45 13.80
C LEU A 29 2.10 -1.61 15.07
N ARG A 30 3.01 -0.67 15.35
CA ARG A 30 3.83 -0.69 16.59
C ARG A 30 3.02 -0.47 17.86
N SER A 31 1.85 0.17 17.77
CA SER A 31 0.97 0.42 18.91
C SER A 31 0.06 -0.76 19.24
N MET A 32 -0.05 -1.75 18.35
CA MET A 32 -0.95 -2.90 18.50
C MET A 32 -0.36 -3.96 19.43
N SER A 33 -1.23 -4.65 20.17
CA SER A 33 -0.86 -5.89 20.87
C SER A 33 -0.57 -7.02 19.87
N LYS A 34 0.09 -8.09 20.32
CA LYS A 34 0.37 -9.27 19.48
C LYS A 34 -0.90 -9.89 18.88
N ASP A 35 -1.98 -9.97 19.64
CA ASP A 35 -3.26 -10.50 19.15
C ASP A 35 -3.92 -9.57 18.11
N GLN A 36 -3.78 -8.26 18.29
CA GLN A 36 -4.24 -7.27 17.30
C GLN A 36 -3.42 -7.35 16.01
N LEU A 37 -2.09 -7.47 16.10
CA LEU A 37 -1.21 -7.67 14.95
C LEU A 37 -1.54 -8.94 14.17
N ASN A 38 -1.78 -10.06 14.86
CA ASN A 38 -2.17 -11.31 14.21
C ASN A 38 -3.50 -11.17 13.44
N ARG A 39 -4.50 -10.52 14.04
CA ARG A 39 -5.78 -10.23 13.36
C ARG A 39 -5.59 -9.31 12.16
N PHE A 40 -4.80 -8.24 12.32
CA PHE A 40 -4.46 -7.34 11.22
C PHE A 40 -3.85 -8.09 10.03
N ILE A 41 -2.88 -8.98 10.26
CA ILE A 41 -2.24 -9.75 9.18
C ILE A 41 -3.26 -10.61 8.43
N THR A 42 -4.18 -11.27 9.15
CA THR A 42 -5.26 -12.06 8.53
C THR A 42 -6.21 -11.18 7.71
N GLU A 43 -6.71 -10.09 8.29
CA GLU A 43 -7.64 -9.17 7.63
C GLU A 43 -6.99 -8.49 6.42
N HIS A 44 -5.72 -8.07 6.55
CA HIS A 44 -4.95 -7.46 5.48
C HIS A 44 -4.79 -8.43 4.31
N THR A 45 -4.48 -9.70 4.56
CA THR A 45 -4.35 -10.72 3.50
C THR A 45 -5.65 -10.88 2.70
N GLN A 46 -6.81 -10.89 3.38
CA GLN A 46 -8.11 -10.96 2.71
C GLN A 46 -8.41 -9.70 1.91
N ALA A 47 -8.11 -8.51 2.47
CA ALA A 47 -8.29 -7.24 1.79
C ALA A 47 -7.41 -7.12 0.53
N LEU A 48 -6.17 -7.63 0.59
CA LEU A 48 -5.26 -7.66 -0.55
C LEU A 48 -5.81 -8.51 -1.70
N GLU A 49 -6.41 -9.66 -1.40
CA GLU A 49 -6.99 -10.52 -2.43
C GLU A 49 -8.20 -9.85 -3.11
N VAL A 50 -9.07 -9.21 -2.31
CA VAL A 50 -10.20 -8.43 -2.86
C VAL A 50 -9.71 -7.28 -3.75
N ALA A 51 -8.68 -6.56 -3.31
CA ALA A 51 -8.08 -5.48 -4.09
C ALA A 51 -7.42 -6.00 -5.38
N ARG A 52 -6.71 -7.14 -5.32
CA ARG A 52 -6.13 -7.79 -6.49
C ARG A 52 -7.19 -8.14 -7.52
N VAL A 53 -8.28 -8.79 -7.12
CA VAL A 53 -9.40 -9.13 -8.01
C VAL A 53 -10.03 -7.87 -8.60
N THR A 54 -10.20 -6.83 -7.80
CA THR A 54 -10.75 -5.54 -8.26
C THR A 54 -9.85 -4.91 -9.33
N LEU A 55 -8.53 -4.91 -9.12
CA LEU A 55 -7.56 -4.39 -10.06
C LEU A 55 -7.51 -5.22 -11.35
N LEU A 56 -7.52 -6.55 -11.24
CA LEU A 56 -7.55 -7.46 -12.40
C LEU A 56 -8.78 -7.25 -13.30
N ASN A 57 -9.93 -6.87 -12.71
CA ASN A 57 -11.17 -6.61 -13.44
C ASN A 57 -11.37 -5.13 -13.78
N SER A 58 -10.39 -4.26 -13.47
CA SER A 58 -10.49 -2.83 -13.75
C SER A 58 -9.92 -2.52 -15.12
N GLU A 59 -10.77 -1.99 -16.02
CA GLU A 59 -10.35 -1.51 -17.36
C GLU A 59 -9.28 -0.40 -17.29
N ARG A 60 -9.14 0.26 -16.13
CA ARG A 60 -8.19 1.36 -15.91
C ARG A 60 -6.89 0.92 -15.25
N ALA A 61 -6.82 -0.31 -14.75
CA ALA A 61 -5.62 -0.83 -14.09
C ALA A 61 -4.80 -1.61 -15.11
N GLY A 62 -3.84 -0.96 -15.74
CA GLY A 62 -2.87 -1.66 -16.59
C GLY A 62 -1.92 -2.52 -15.75
N ASP A 63 -1.21 -3.45 -16.39
CA ASP A 63 -0.28 -4.40 -15.75
C ASP A 63 0.68 -3.74 -14.77
N GLY A 64 1.20 -2.55 -15.10
CA GLY A 64 2.12 -1.81 -14.22
C GLY A 64 1.51 -1.38 -12.88
N VAL A 65 0.20 -1.13 -12.83
CA VAL A 65 -0.53 -0.82 -11.58
C VAL A 65 -0.63 -2.08 -10.73
N LEU A 66 -0.99 -3.21 -11.34
CA LEU A 66 -1.07 -4.50 -10.65
C LEU A 66 0.28 -4.94 -10.10
N SER A 67 1.34 -4.91 -10.91
CA SER A 67 2.70 -5.27 -10.45
C SER A 67 3.19 -4.35 -9.34
N SER A 68 2.90 -3.05 -9.42
CA SER A 68 3.25 -2.12 -8.35
C SER A 68 2.47 -2.41 -7.06
N PHE A 69 1.17 -2.67 -7.18
CA PHE A 69 0.32 -3.04 -6.05
C PHE A 69 0.85 -4.28 -5.34
N GLU A 70 1.17 -5.35 -6.07
CA GLU A 70 1.69 -6.59 -5.48
C GLU A 70 3.01 -6.35 -4.73
N ARG A 71 3.96 -5.64 -5.36
CA ARG A 71 5.26 -5.34 -4.75
C ARG A 71 5.12 -4.57 -3.43
N TYR A 72 4.25 -3.57 -3.37
CA TYR A 72 4.07 -2.77 -2.15
C TYR A 72 3.26 -3.51 -1.09
N SER A 73 2.32 -4.37 -1.49
CA SER A 73 1.52 -5.20 -0.59
C SER A 73 2.38 -6.21 0.18
N GLU A 74 3.36 -6.81 -0.49
CA GLU A 74 4.38 -7.66 0.16
C GLU A 74 5.17 -6.87 1.22
N GLY A 75 5.57 -5.63 0.90
CA GLY A 75 6.28 -4.75 1.83
C GLY A 75 5.51 -4.50 3.13
N PHE A 76 4.20 -4.24 3.06
CA PHE A 76 3.36 -4.02 4.24
C PHE A 76 3.16 -5.30 5.06
N SER A 77 3.00 -6.44 4.39
CA SER A 77 2.89 -7.73 5.06
C SER A 77 4.17 -8.06 5.82
N ASN A 78 5.33 -7.80 5.22
CA ASN A 78 6.64 -7.96 5.85
C ASN A 78 6.82 -7.00 7.04
N LEU A 79 6.34 -5.76 6.96
CA LEU A 79 6.40 -4.81 8.06
C LEU A 79 5.63 -5.33 9.28
N ALA A 80 4.38 -5.75 9.11
CA ALA A 80 3.56 -6.29 10.20
C ALA A 80 4.19 -7.57 10.79
N GLN A 81 4.75 -8.44 9.97
CA GLN A 81 5.45 -9.65 10.42
C GLN A 81 6.75 -9.34 11.18
N SER A 82 7.47 -8.27 10.83
CA SER A 82 8.72 -7.87 11.48
C SER A 82 8.53 -7.31 12.89
N ILE A 83 7.33 -6.82 13.21
CA ILE A 83 6.97 -6.25 14.52
C ILE A 83 6.56 -7.36 15.51
N ARG A 84 6.17 -8.54 15.01
CA ARG A 84 5.72 -9.70 15.80
C ARG A 84 6.82 -10.28 16.68
#